data_AF-A0A7U9RZI2-F1
#
_entry.id   AF-A0A7U9RZI2-F1
#
_cell.length_a   1.000
_cell.length_b   1.000
_cell.length_c   1.000
_cell.angle_alpha   90.00
_cell.angle_beta   90.00
_cell.angle_gamma   90.00
#
_symmetry.space_group_name_H-M   'P 1'
#
loop_
_entity.id
_entity.type
_entity.pdbx_description
1 polymer ?
#
loop_
_entity_poly.entity_id
_entity_poly.type
_entity_poly.pdbx_seq_one_letter_code
_entity_poly.pdbx_strand_id
1 'polypeptide(L)'
;MHTKTMEGLAGASTNMKLLNTPFRVYKDAERRGDTAVMERAMRYVGDFAEKAEDYQKKAEKGMEEDAKEAREKAKTEQENAIRKRKEEREELEKRIEESRNEDTDTVSISESGKVALDEKTDSVQTGADNGVSIEETADAANTEPVIYTNTGKAARPEPDATLSVSV
;
A
#
# COMPACT_ATOMS: atom_id res chain seq x y z
N MET A 1 -6.88 -1.45 -21.40
CA MET A 1 -6.60 -2.85 -21.72
C MET A 1 -6.05 -2.88 -23.13
N HIS A 2 -4.84 -3.39 -23.27
CA HIS A 2 -4.06 -3.37 -24.49
C HIS A 2 -4.73 -4.24 -25.56
N THR A 3 -4.65 -3.84 -26.82
CA THR A 3 -5.29 -4.54 -27.95
C THR A 3 -4.83 -6.00 -28.05
N LYS A 4 -3.52 -6.22 -27.88
CA LYS A 4 -2.90 -7.55 -27.78
C LYS A 4 -3.50 -8.43 -26.67
N THR A 5 -3.82 -7.85 -25.50
CA THR A 5 -4.47 -8.55 -24.39
C THR A 5 -5.82 -9.10 -24.83
N MET A 6 -6.64 -8.23 -25.42
CA MET A 6 -7.99 -8.61 -25.87
C MET A 6 -7.95 -9.67 -26.97
N GLU A 7 -7.11 -9.47 -27.97
CA GLU A 7 -6.97 -10.41 -29.08
C GLU A 7 -6.42 -11.76 -28.62
N GLY A 8 -5.41 -11.77 -27.76
CA GLY A 8 -4.82 -12.98 -27.22
C GLY A 8 -5.82 -13.78 -26.37
N LEU A 9 -6.59 -13.13 -25.50
CA LEU A 9 -7.62 -13.81 -24.71
C LEU A 9 -8.72 -14.40 -25.60
N ALA A 10 -9.21 -13.64 -26.58
CA ALA A 10 -10.22 -14.12 -27.51
C ALA A 10 -9.71 -15.31 -28.36
N GLY A 11 -8.52 -15.20 -28.92
CA GLY A 11 -7.88 -16.24 -29.73
C GLY A 11 -7.59 -17.51 -28.92
N ALA A 12 -7.06 -17.40 -27.71
CA ALA A 12 -6.81 -18.54 -26.84
C ALA A 12 -8.12 -19.25 -26.47
N SER A 13 -9.15 -18.48 -26.09
CA SER A 13 -10.44 -19.04 -25.69
C SER A 13 -11.15 -19.80 -26.82
N THR A 14 -11.05 -19.31 -28.05
CA THR A 14 -11.68 -19.95 -29.21
C THR A 14 -10.95 -21.24 -29.57
N ASN A 15 -9.61 -21.24 -29.62
CA ASN A 15 -8.83 -22.45 -29.89
C ASN A 15 -9.01 -23.52 -28.80
N MET A 16 -9.08 -23.13 -27.53
CA MET A 16 -9.37 -24.06 -26.43
C MET A 16 -10.76 -24.71 -26.58
N LYS A 17 -11.78 -23.95 -27.03
CA LYS A 17 -13.11 -24.51 -27.32
C LYS A 17 -13.08 -25.49 -28.48
N LEU A 18 -12.25 -25.24 -29.49
CA LEU A 18 -12.11 -26.11 -30.67
C LEU A 18 -11.50 -27.47 -30.33
N LEU A 19 -10.79 -27.62 -29.22
CA LEU A 19 -10.27 -28.91 -28.73
C LEU A 19 -11.37 -29.94 -28.40
N ASN A 20 -12.58 -29.49 -28.06
CA ASN A 20 -13.67 -30.39 -27.68
C ASN A 20 -14.06 -31.37 -28.80
N THR A 21 -14.02 -30.90 -30.05
CA THR A 21 -14.40 -31.71 -31.22
C THR A 21 -13.44 -32.87 -31.45
N PRO A 22 -12.12 -32.66 -31.63
CA PRO A 22 -11.18 -33.77 -31.81
C PRO A 22 -11.12 -34.69 -30.58
N PHE A 23 -11.31 -34.19 -29.35
CA PHE A 23 -11.40 -35.08 -28.18
C PHE A 23 -12.64 -36.01 -28.24
N ARG A 24 -13.78 -35.54 -28.75
CA ARG A 24 -14.95 -36.40 -28.96
C ARG A 24 -14.68 -37.45 -30.03
N VAL A 25 -14.09 -37.05 -31.16
CA VAL A 25 -13.72 -37.96 -32.25
C VAL A 25 -12.73 -39.02 -31.76
N TYR A 26 -11.74 -38.63 -30.96
CA TYR A 26 -10.78 -39.55 -30.36
C TYR A 26 -11.48 -40.62 -29.52
N LYS A 27 -12.38 -40.22 -28.60
CA LYS A 27 -13.13 -41.15 -27.75
C LYS A 27 -14.04 -42.09 -28.56
N ASP A 28 -14.59 -41.61 -29.67
CA ASP A 28 -15.39 -42.45 -30.56
C ASP A 28 -14.53 -43.47 -31.31
N ALA A 29 -13.36 -43.05 -31.77
CA ALA A 29 -12.38 -43.91 -32.45
C ALA A 29 -11.78 -44.96 -31.50
N GLU A 30 -11.48 -44.57 -30.26
CA GLU A 30 -11.00 -45.45 -29.20
C GLU A 30 -11.98 -46.60 -28.93
N ARG A 31 -13.27 -46.31 -28.87
CA ARG A 31 -14.33 -47.33 -28.72
C ARG A 31 -14.42 -48.32 -29.89
N ARG A 32 -13.97 -47.91 -31.09
CA ARG A 32 -13.95 -48.73 -32.29
C ARG A 32 -12.60 -49.42 -32.51
N GLY A 33 -11.57 -49.07 -31.74
CA GLY A 33 -10.20 -49.50 -31.97
C GLY A 33 -9.56 -48.91 -33.23
N ASP A 34 -10.08 -47.79 -33.75
CA ASP A 34 -9.57 -47.14 -34.96
C ASP A 34 -8.41 -46.20 -34.60
N THR A 35 -7.20 -46.75 -34.57
CA THR A 35 -5.98 -46.02 -34.20
C THR A 35 -5.62 -44.92 -35.19
N ALA A 36 -5.94 -45.08 -36.48
CA ALA A 36 -5.65 -44.07 -37.50
C ALA A 36 -6.48 -42.79 -37.27
N VAL A 37 -7.75 -42.94 -36.91
CA VAL A 37 -8.60 -41.78 -36.56
C VAL A 37 -8.18 -41.18 -35.22
N MET A 38 -7.76 -41.99 -34.24
CA MET A 38 -7.22 -41.49 -32.96
C MET A 38 -6.00 -40.58 -33.17
N GLU A 39 -5.00 -41.03 -33.95
CA GLU A 39 -3.80 -40.24 -34.24
C GLU A 39 -4.14 -38.94 -34.96
N ARG A 40 -5.04 -39.01 -35.94
CA ARG A 40 -5.47 -37.83 -36.68
C ARG A 40 -6.20 -36.83 -35.78
N ALA A 41 -7.06 -37.30 -34.88
CA ALA A 41 -7.75 -36.46 -33.91
C ALA A 41 -6.75 -35.77 -32.97
N MET A 42 -5.76 -36.50 -32.47
CA MET A 42 -4.71 -35.94 -31.62
C MET A 42 -3.82 -34.92 -32.34
N ARG A 43 -3.59 -35.08 -33.65
CA ARG A 43 -2.91 -34.05 -34.45
C ARG A 43 -3.66 -32.73 -34.43
N TYR A 44 -4.98 -32.76 -34.65
CA TYR A 44 -5.80 -31.54 -34.56
C TYR A 44 -5.81 -30.94 -33.16
N VAL A 45 -5.78 -31.76 -32.10
CA VAL A 45 -5.61 -31.26 -30.71
C VAL A 45 -4.30 -30.48 -30.60
N GLY A 46 -3.19 -31.02 -31.11
CA GLY A 46 -1.89 -30.36 -31.13
C GLY A 46 -1.94 -29.00 -31.82
N ASP A 47 -2.49 -28.94 -33.04
CA ASP A 47 -2.57 -27.70 -33.84
C ASP A 47 -3.36 -26.59 -33.13
N PHE A 48 -4.46 -26.94 -32.45
CA PHE A 48 -5.27 -25.98 -31.71
C PHE A 48 -4.65 -25.60 -30.37
N ALA A 49 -3.99 -26.54 -29.70
CA ALA A 49 -3.30 -26.26 -28.44
C ALA A 49 -2.13 -25.30 -28.66
N GLU A 50 -1.32 -25.52 -29.70
CA GLU A 50 -0.21 -24.64 -30.08
C GLU A 50 -0.72 -23.22 -30.38
N LYS A 51 -1.77 -23.10 -31.20
CA LYS A 51 -2.40 -21.79 -31.47
C LYS A 51 -2.93 -21.13 -30.20
N ALA A 52 -3.56 -21.89 -29.31
CA ALA A 52 -4.06 -21.34 -28.05
C ALA A 52 -2.91 -20.78 -27.19
N GLU A 53 -1.78 -21.48 -27.15
CA GLU A 53 -0.57 -21.05 -26.46
C GLU A 53 0.03 -19.77 -27.07
N ASP A 54 0.10 -19.69 -28.40
CA ASP A 54 0.59 -18.48 -29.09
C ASP A 54 -0.27 -17.24 -28.79
N TYR A 55 -1.60 -17.41 -28.77
CA TYR A 55 -2.51 -16.35 -28.39
C TYR A 55 -2.39 -16.01 -26.89
N GLN A 56 -2.15 -16.99 -26.02
CA GLN A 56 -1.87 -16.75 -24.61
C GLN A 56 -0.60 -15.90 -24.43
N LYS A 57 0.50 -16.24 -25.13
CA LYS A 57 1.74 -15.43 -25.14
C LYS A 57 1.48 -14.01 -25.62
N LYS A 58 0.61 -13.84 -26.63
CA LYS A 58 0.19 -12.51 -27.11
C LYS A 58 -0.59 -11.73 -26.06
N ALA A 59 -1.48 -12.42 -25.32
CA ALA A 59 -2.23 -11.81 -24.22
C ALA A 59 -1.30 -11.35 -23.10
N GLU A 60 -0.37 -12.21 -22.70
CA GLU A 60 0.61 -11.93 -21.65
C GLU A 60 1.47 -10.71 -21.97
N LYS A 61 1.98 -10.61 -23.20
CA LYS A 61 2.70 -9.41 -23.67
C LYS A 61 1.85 -8.15 -23.57
N GLY A 62 0.57 -8.23 -23.93
CA GLY A 62 -0.35 -7.10 -23.79
C GLY A 62 -0.59 -6.70 -22.32
N MET A 63 -0.69 -7.68 -21.42
CA MET A 63 -0.85 -7.44 -19.99
C MET A 63 0.39 -6.81 -19.37
N GLU A 64 1.58 -7.22 -19.80
CA GLU A 64 2.83 -6.59 -19.36
C GLU A 64 2.90 -5.10 -19.77
N GLU A 65 2.47 -4.79 -21.00
CA GLU A 65 2.38 -3.42 -21.51
C GLU A 65 1.35 -2.60 -20.72
N ASP A 66 0.14 -3.13 -20.49
CA ASP A 66 -0.88 -2.49 -19.64
C ASP A 66 -0.34 -2.21 -18.21
N ALA A 67 0.37 -3.18 -17.63
CA ALA A 67 0.93 -3.04 -16.28
C ALA A 67 2.04 -1.98 -16.21
N LYS A 68 2.90 -1.89 -17.23
CA LYS A 68 3.91 -0.83 -17.33
C LYS A 68 3.26 0.53 -17.45
N GLU A 69 2.27 0.69 -18.32
CA GLU A 69 1.54 1.96 -18.48
C GLU A 69 0.85 2.39 -17.18
N ALA A 70 0.20 1.46 -16.48
CA ALA A 70 -0.43 1.74 -15.19
C ALA A 70 0.59 2.17 -14.12
N ARG A 71 1.76 1.53 -14.08
CA ARG A 71 2.86 1.91 -13.16
C ARG A 71 3.39 3.31 -13.45
N GLU A 72 3.58 3.67 -14.71
CA GLU A 72 4.06 5.00 -15.07
C GLU A 72 3.02 6.09 -14.76
N LYS A 73 1.72 5.83 -15.00
CA LYS A 73 0.66 6.74 -14.57
C LYS A 73 0.64 6.92 -13.05
N ALA A 74 0.75 5.84 -12.29
CA ALA A 74 0.78 5.92 -10.83
C ALA A 74 1.99 6.72 -10.30
N LYS A 75 3.19 6.54 -10.89
CA LYS A 75 4.37 7.32 -10.52
C LYS A 75 4.18 8.80 -10.82
N THR A 76 3.70 9.14 -12.01
CA THR A 76 3.49 10.55 -12.39
C THR A 76 2.43 11.21 -11.53
N GLU A 77 1.35 10.51 -11.18
CA GLU A 77 0.35 10.99 -10.21
C GLU A 77 0.95 11.20 -8.82
N GLN A 78 1.79 10.27 -8.35
CA GLN A 78 2.48 10.39 -7.07
C GLN A 78 3.44 11.59 -7.04
N GLU A 79 4.23 11.77 -8.10
CA GLU A 79 5.15 12.91 -8.23
C GLU A 79 4.40 14.23 -8.26
N ASN A 80 3.30 14.31 -9.02
CA ASN A 80 2.44 15.50 -9.06
C ASN A 80 1.85 15.79 -7.67
N ALA A 81 1.41 14.77 -6.92
CA ALA A 81 0.90 14.94 -5.56
C ALA A 81 1.98 15.40 -4.56
N ILE A 82 3.22 14.93 -4.72
CA ILE A 82 4.36 15.39 -3.92
C ILE A 82 4.69 16.84 -4.26
N ARG A 83 4.72 17.19 -5.56
CA ARG A 83 5.00 18.55 -6.01
C ARG A 83 3.97 19.54 -5.48
N LYS A 84 2.67 19.24 -5.59
CA LYS A 84 1.61 20.07 -5.01
C LYS A 84 1.77 20.28 -3.50
N ARG A 85 2.07 19.21 -2.76
CA ARG A 85 2.33 19.32 -1.30
C ARG A 85 3.56 20.16 -0.97
N LYS A 86 4.60 20.15 -1.81
CA LYS A 86 5.77 21.01 -1.61
C LYS A 86 5.43 22.47 -1.89
N GLU A 87 4.70 22.75 -2.97
CA GLU A 87 4.24 24.09 -3.32
C GLU A 87 3.32 24.68 -2.23
N GLU A 88 2.37 23.90 -1.70
CA GLU A 88 1.51 24.30 -0.58
C GLU A 88 2.30 24.61 0.69
N ARG A 89 3.32 23.80 1.01
CA ARG A 89 4.20 24.03 2.16
C ARG A 89 5.01 25.32 2.01
N GLU A 90 5.55 25.57 0.82
CA GLU A 90 6.32 26.78 0.54
C GLU A 90 5.42 28.03 0.61
N GLU A 91 4.17 27.95 0.15
CA GLU A 91 3.22 29.06 0.28
C GLU A 91 2.85 29.34 1.74
N LEU A 92 2.61 28.29 2.54
CA LEU A 92 2.37 28.42 3.98
C LEU A 92 3.58 29.02 4.71
N GLU A 93 4.79 28.59 4.36
CA GLU A 93 6.02 29.12 4.94
C GLU A 93 6.21 30.59 4.60
N LYS A 94 5.96 30.99 3.34
CA LYS A 94 5.96 32.41 2.94
C LYS A 94 4.95 33.24 3.74
N ARG A 95 3.72 32.74 3.94
CA ARG A 95 2.72 33.43 4.77
C ARG A 95 3.13 33.55 6.23
N ILE A 96 3.75 32.51 6.81
CA ILE A 96 4.25 32.55 8.18
C ILE A 96 5.39 33.57 8.29
N GLU A 97 6.34 33.57 7.35
CA GLU A 97 7.45 34.52 7.36
C GLU A 97 6.97 35.96 7.16
N GLU A 98 6.01 36.19 6.25
CA GLU A 98 5.33 37.48 6.09
C GLU A 98 4.64 37.91 7.40
N SER A 99 3.90 37.01 8.06
CA SER A 99 3.26 37.30 9.36
C SER A 99 4.24 37.47 10.53
N ARG A 100 5.49 36.98 10.43
CA ARG A 100 6.53 37.28 11.42
C ARG A 100 7.12 38.67 11.23
N ASN A 101 7.14 39.15 9.99
CA ASN A 101 7.64 40.47 9.64
C ASN A 101 6.60 41.59 9.88
N GLU A 102 5.31 41.26 9.88
CA GLU A 102 4.22 42.17 10.28
C GLU A 102 3.87 41.96 11.77
N ASP A 103 4.39 42.83 12.64
CA ASP A 103 4.02 43.03 14.06
C ASP A 103 3.84 41.74 14.89
N THR A 104 4.94 41.08 15.21
CA THR A 104 4.97 40.10 16.31
C THR A 104 5.19 40.82 17.64
N ASP A 105 4.20 40.72 18.54
CA ASP A 105 4.29 41.21 19.91
C ASP A 105 5.39 40.42 20.65
N THR A 106 6.57 41.03 20.79
CA THR A 106 7.75 40.38 21.34
C THR A 106 7.66 40.38 22.86
N VAL A 107 7.24 39.26 23.44
CA VAL A 107 7.23 39.09 24.89
C VAL A 107 8.66 38.85 25.39
N SER A 108 9.31 39.90 25.88
CA SER A 108 10.62 39.80 26.55
C SER A 108 10.45 39.25 27.95
N ILE A 109 11.12 38.14 28.27
CA ILE A 109 11.18 37.62 29.64
C ILE A 109 11.97 38.63 30.48
N SER A 110 11.31 39.23 31.47
CA SER A 110 11.93 40.11 32.46
C SER A 110 13.12 39.40 33.12
N GLU A 111 14.16 40.16 33.48
CA GLU A 111 15.38 39.66 34.11
C GLU A 111 15.10 38.76 35.34
N SER A 112 14.07 39.10 36.13
CA SER A 112 13.62 38.29 37.27
C SER A 112 13.02 36.92 36.89
N GLY A 113 12.39 36.82 35.71
CA GLY A 113 11.86 35.57 35.16
C GLY A 113 12.93 34.65 34.59
N LYS A 114 14.08 35.20 34.15
CA LYS A 114 15.24 34.40 33.70
C LYS A 114 15.95 33.72 34.87
N VAL A 115 16.13 34.42 36.00
CA VAL A 115 16.76 33.85 37.20
C VAL A 115 15.95 32.67 37.75
N ALA A 116 14.62 32.74 37.72
CA ALA A 116 13.75 31.64 38.14
C ALA A 116 13.78 30.42 37.20
N LEU A 117 14.23 30.59 35.94
CA LEU A 117 14.45 29.48 35.00
C LEU A 117 15.83 28.84 35.21
N ASP A 118 16.87 29.64 35.44
CA ASP A 118 18.22 29.14 35.74
C ASP A 118 18.27 28.40 37.10
N GLU A 119 17.50 28.84 38.10
CA GLU A 119 17.43 28.19 39.42
C GLU A 119 16.83 26.77 39.37
N LYS A 120 16.17 26.40 38.26
CA LYS A 120 15.66 25.04 38.04
C LYS A 120 16.59 24.16 37.21
N THR A 121 17.71 24.69 36.71
CA THR A 121 18.69 23.96 35.89
C THR A 121 19.92 23.46 36.66
N ASP A 122 19.97 23.61 37.98
CA ASP A 122 21.05 23.06 38.82
C ASP A 122 20.80 21.60 39.28
N SER A 123 19.97 20.86 38.55
CA SER A 123 20.01 19.40 38.60
C SER A 123 19.79 18.82 37.21
N VAL A 124 20.90 18.67 36.48
CA VAL A 124 21.35 17.42 35.83
C VAL A 124 22.46 17.78 34.83
N GLN A 125 23.69 17.54 35.28
CA GLN A 125 24.80 16.92 34.55
C GLN A 125 25.06 17.36 33.10
N THR A 126 26.04 18.25 32.96
CA THR A 126 26.90 18.36 31.78
C THR A 126 27.53 17.01 31.43
N GLY A 127 27.35 16.55 30.19
CA GLY A 127 28.08 15.41 29.65
C GLY A 127 27.57 15.01 28.28
N ALA A 128 28.44 15.01 27.29
CA ALA A 128 28.14 14.83 25.89
C ALA A 128 27.65 13.42 25.51
N ASP A 129 27.08 13.37 24.31
CA ASP A 129 26.99 12.25 23.39
C ASP A 129 25.93 11.15 23.61
N ASN A 130 25.01 11.13 22.65
CA ASN A 130 24.55 9.96 21.90
C ASN A 130 24.21 8.70 22.68
N GLY A 131 22.92 8.54 22.95
CA GLY A 131 22.31 7.26 23.29
C GLY A 131 20.99 7.48 24.00
N VAL A 132 19.87 7.31 23.30
CA VAL A 132 18.56 7.14 23.96
C VAL A 132 18.64 5.82 24.72
N SER A 133 19.04 5.90 25.98
CA SER A 133 18.92 4.86 26.98
C SER A 133 17.84 5.33 27.93
N ILE A 134 16.62 4.85 27.69
CA ILE A 134 15.52 5.00 28.65
C ILE A 134 15.86 4.06 29.80
N GLU A 135 16.53 4.58 30.83
CA GLU A 135 16.54 3.92 32.14
C GLU A 135 15.31 4.37 32.93
N GLU A 136 14.48 3.37 33.13
CA GLU A 136 13.34 3.27 34.03
C GLU A 136 13.69 3.84 35.42
N THR A 137 13.27 5.07 35.70
CA THR A 137 13.10 5.54 37.07
C THR A 137 11.70 5.13 37.52
N ALA A 138 11.70 4.02 38.25
CA ALA A 138 10.56 3.43 38.91
C ALA A 138 10.03 4.34 40.03
N ASP A 139 9.23 5.38 39.70
CA ASP A 139 8.22 5.93 40.62
C ASP A 139 7.18 6.89 39.99
N ALA A 140 6.70 6.61 38.78
CA ALA A 140 5.58 7.38 38.18
C ALA A 140 4.55 6.52 37.43
N ALA A 141 4.65 5.20 37.54
CA ALA A 141 3.78 4.26 36.86
C ALA A 141 2.58 3.89 37.75
N ASN A 142 1.65 4.82 38.02
CA ASN A 142 0.29 4.54 38.51
C ASN A 142 -0.61 5.81 38.51
N THR A 143 -0.59 6.61 37.44
CA THR A 143 -1.69 7.58 37.24
C THR A 143 -2.52 7.13 36.04
N GLU A 144 -3.67 6.53 36.32
CA GLU A 144 -4.64 6.17 35.29
C GLU A 144 -5.09 7.45 34.56
N PRO A 145 -5.17 7.43 33.21
CA PRO A 145 -5.64 8.59 32.46
C PRO A 145 -7.11 8.87 32.80
N VAL A 146 -7.36 10.03 33.40
CA VAL A 146 -8.70 10.50 33.75
C VAL A 146 -9.36 11.15 32.53
N ILE A 147 -10.50 10.61 32.09
CA ILE A 147 -11.24 11.15 30.95
C ILE A 147 -12.39 12.02 31.47
N TYR A 148 -12.50 13.25 30.94
CA TYR A 148 -13.55 14.19 31.31
C TYR A 148 -14.70 14.14 30.30
N THR A 149 -15.92 14.12 30.82
CA THR A 149 -17.14 14.19 30.02
C THR A 149 -17.48 15.65 29.66
N ASN A 150 -18.34 15.88 28.67
CA ASN A 150 -18.72 17.24 28.20
C ASN A 150 -19.36 18.12 29.30
N THR A 151 -19.71 17.56 30.45
CA THR A 151 -20.20 18.27 31.65
C THR A 151 -19.11 18.54 32.70
N GLY A 152 -17.84 18.30 32.38
CA GLY A 152 -16.68 18.59 33.25
C GLY A 152 -16.49 17.62 34.42
N LYS A 153 -17.16 16.46 34.42
CA LYS A 153 -17.04 15.46 35.49
C LYS A 153 -16.04 14.38 35.07
N ALA A 154 -15.08 14.10 35.94
CA ALA A 154 -14.09 13.04 35.78
C ALA A 154 -14.78 11.67 35.82
N ALA A 155 -14.54 10.84 34.80
CA ALA A 155 -15.02 9.47 34.72
C ALA A 155 -13.82 8.51 34.63
N ARG A 156 -13.88 7.41 35.38
CA ARG A 156 -12.89 6.33 35.33
C ARG A 156 -13.29 5.37 34.20
N PRO A 157 -12.35 4.88 33.37
CA PRO A 157 -12.68 3.84 32.40
C PRO A 157 -13.08 2.55 33.13
N GLU A 158 -14.24 1.98 32.80
CA GLU A 158 -14.65 0.65 33.26
C GLU A 158 -13.77 -0.41 32.57
N PRO A 159 -13.38 -1.50 33.26
CA PRO A 159 -12.61 -2.56 32.64
C PRO A 159 -13.50 -3.42 31.73
N ASP A 160 -13.39 -3.22 30.41
CA ASP A 160 -14.13 -4.00 29.42
C ASP A 160 -13.56 -5.42 29.26
N ALA A 161 -14.44 -6.39 29.55
CA ALA A 161 -14.58 -7.77 29.09
C ALA A 161 -13.39 -8.47 28.40
N THR A 162 -12.99 -9.62 28.97
CA THR A 162 -12.11 -10.62 28.34
C THR A 162 -12.72 -11.17 27.04
N LEU A 163 -12.11 -10.89 25.89
CA LEU A 163 -12.38 -11.59 24.63
C LEU A 163 -11.37 -12.74 24.47
N SER A 164 -11.82 -13.97 24.70
CA SER A 164 -11.06 -15.19 24.44
C SER A 164 -11.11 -15.56 22.96
N VAL A 165 -9.96 -15.58 22.28
CA VAL A 165 -9.80 -16.21 20.96
C VAL A 165 -8.99 -17.50 21.15
N SER A 166 -9.61 -18.65 20.86
CA SER A 166 -8.92 -19.94 20.80
C SER A 166 -8.31 -20.16 19.41
N VAL A 167 -7.05 -20.62 19.38
CA VAL A 167 -6.35 -21.10 18.18
C VAL A 167 -6.65 -22.58 17.96
#